data_AF-A0A3S1AJ78-F1
#
_entry.id   AF-A0A3S1AJ78-F1
#
_cell.length_a   1.000
_cell.length_b   1.000
_cell.length_c   1.000
_cell.angle_alpha   90.00
_cell.angle_beta   90.00
_cell.angle_gamma   90.00
#
_symmetry.space_group_name_H-M   'P 1'
#
loop_
_entity.id
_entity.type
_entity.pdbx_description
1 polymer ?
#
loop_
_entity_poly.entity_id
_entity_poly.type
_entity_poly.pdbx_seq_one_letter_code
_entity_poly.pdbx_strand_id
1 'polypeptide(L)'
;MNIRNGLRAIFKKQLKSVPDLRPSFLLHHNGGEIWVSCIDNLGSDIHLIREKISNNEDLMRTKNKQFRVLYHIDGTAVTYEIAGYMTESLSRSSQNIFKIAIVGANRTAKNNIRKRLTKEVSSLGINYFSSIDQAKDWLVSERF
;
A
#
# COMPACT_ATOMS: atom_id res chain seq x y z
N MET A 1 43.55 -17.36 -8.56
CA MET A 1 42.25 -17.99 -8.25
C MET A 1 41.64 -17.23 -7.07
N ASN A 2 40.63 -16.40 -7.32
CA ASN A 2 40.17 -15.36 -6.39
C ASN A 2 39.18 -15.91 -5.35
N ILE A 3 39.58 -15.94 -4.08
CA ILE A 3 38.73 -16.23 -2.93
C ILE A 3 38.21 -14.90 -2.37
N ARG A 4 37.09 -14.39 -2.91
CA ARG A 4 36.40 -13.23 -2.33
C ARG A 4 34.90 -13.31 -2.62
N ASN A 5 34.15 -14.15 -1.90
CA ASN A 5 32.68 -14.15 -1.95
C ASN A 5 32.00 -14.66 -0.66
N GLY A 6 32.66 -14.52 0.51
CA GLY A 6 32.16 -15.11 1.77
C GLY A 6 31.51 -14.15 2.78
N LEU A 7 31.58 -12.82 2.59
CA LEU A 7 31.33 -11.87 3.70
C LEU A 7 30.11 -10.95 3.56
N ARG A 8 29.30 -11.07 2.49
CA ARG A 8 28.08 -10.24 2.35
C ARG A 8 26.83 -10.80 3.06
N ALA A 9 26.93 -11.93 3.73
CA ALA A 9 25.78 -12.61 4.34
C ALA A 9 25.41 -12.14 5.76
N ILE A 10 26.18 -11.26 6.41
CA ILE A 10 26.07 -11.05 7.88
C ILE A 10 25.32 -9.76 8.28
N PHE A 11 24.92 -8.88 7.35
CA PHE A 11 24.18 -7.65 7.70
C PHE A 11 22.80 -7.57 7.05
N LYS A 12 21.97 -8.62 7.20
CA LYS A 12 20.52 -8.40 7.32
C LYS A 12 20.21 -8.30 8.81
N LYS A 13 20.54 -7.13 9.39
CA LYS A 13 19.95 -6.71 10.66
C LYS A 13 18.44 -6.69 10.39
N GLN A 14 17.72 -7.73 10.81
CA GLN A 14 16.29 -7.62 10.98
C GLN A 14 16.12 -6.55 12.05
N LEU A 15 15.99 -5.29 11.63
CA LEU A 15 15.35 -4.29 12.45
C LEU A 15 13.95 -4.84 12.67
N LYS A 16 13.75 -5.52 13.80
CA LYS A 16 12.44 -5.59 14.43
C LYS A 16 12.12 -4.15 14.83
N SER A 17 11.72 -3.34 13.85
CA SER A 17 11.05 -2.08 14.12
C SER A 17 9.76 -2.43 14.86
N VAL A 18 9.46 -1.67 15.91
CA VAL A 18 8.16 -1.75 16.56
C VAL A 18 7.11 -1.53 15.47
N PRO A 19 6.08 -2.41 15.37
CA PRO A 19 5.05 -2.26 14.35
C PRO A 19 4.41 -0.89 14.48
N ASP A 20 4.22 -0.22 13.35
CA ASP A 20 3.61 1.10 13.35
C ASP A 20 2.09 0.98 13.51
N LEU A 21 1.62 1.27 14.71
CA LEU A 21 0.20 1.19 15.08
C LEU A 21 -0.58 2.47 14.77
N ARG A 22 0.01 3.44 14.07
CA ARG A 22 -0.69 4.68 13.71
C ARG A 22 -1.99 4.35 12.95
N PRO A 23 -3.12 4.99 13.32
CA PRO A 23 -4.34 4.84 12.56
C PRO A 23 -4.18 5.49 11.18
N SER A 24 -4.88 4.94 10.19
CA SER A 24 -5.07 5.62 8.91
C SER A 24 -5.82 6.94 9.11
N PHE A 25 -5.58 7.92 8.23
CA PHE A 25 -6.12 9.26 8.40
C PHE A 25 -6.40 9.96 7.06
N LEU A 26 -7.20 11.02 7.13
CA LEU A 26 -7.48 11.90 6.01
C LEU A 26 -6.43 13.03 5.97
N LEU A 27 -5.79 13.20 4.81
CA LEU A 27 -4.80 14.23 4.55
C LEU A 27 -5.32 15.20 3.49
N HIS A 28 -5.23 16.50 3.78
CA HIS A 28 -5.49 17.55 2.80
C HIS A 28 -4.19 17.95 2.10
N HIS A 29 -4.19 18.00 0.78
CA HIS A 29 -3.01 18.34 -0.03
C HIS A 29 -3.44 19.09 -1.29
N ASN A 30 -2.91 20.29 -1.53
CA ASN A 30 -3.20 21.13 -2.70
C ASN A 30 -4.70 21.24 -3.06
N GLY A 31 -5.57 21.38 -2.06
CA GLY A 31 -7.03 21.50 -2.25
C GLY A 31 -7.77 20.17 -2.49
N GLY A 32 -7.07 19.04 -2.51
CA GLY A 32 -7.66 17.70 -2.56
C GLY A 32 -7.60 16.96 -1.22
N GLU A 33 -8.45 15.96 -1.08
CA GLU A 33 -8.46 15.02 0.06
C GLU A 33 -7.86 13.67 -0.36
N ILE A 34 -6.95 13.14 0.48
CA ILE A 34 -6.31 11.84 0.32
C ILE A 34 -6.54 11.00 1.58
N TRP A 35 -7.04 9.78 1.41
CA TRP A 35 -7.04 8.80 2.49
C TRP A 35 -5.70 8.08 2.55
N VAL A 36 -4.99 8.20 3.67
CA VAL A 36 -3.68 7.56 3.88
C VAL A 36 -3.87 6.28 4.68
N SER A 37 -3.78 5.14 3.99
CA SER A 37 -3.77 3.80 4.58
C SER A 37 -2.38 3.51 5.14
N CYS A 38 -2.23 3.61 6.46
CA CYS A 38 -0.96 3.42 7.18
C CYS A 38 -0.72 1.93 7.45
N ILE A 39 -0.08 1.24 6.51
CA ILE A 39 0.23 -0.20 6.57
C ILE A 39 1.75 -0.40 6.47
N ASP A 40 2.54 0.60 6.86
CA ASP A 40 4.00 0.54 6.88
C ASP A 40 4.52 -0.08 8.19
N ASN A 41 5.75 -0.61 8.12
CA ASN A 41 6.52 -1.14 9.23
C ASN A 41 5.82 -2.27 10.02
N LEU A 42 4.88 -3.01 9.40
CA LEU A 42 4.16 -4.10 10.06
C LEU A 42 4.91 -5.46 9.98
N GLY A 43 6.06 -5.50 9.29
CA GLY A 43 6.80 -6.73 9.09
C GLY A 43 5.94 -7.79 8.40
N SER A 44 5.81 -8.97 9.00
CA SER A 44 5.03 -10.09 8.46
C SER A 44 3.81 -10.46 9.31
N ASP A 45 3.36 -9.57 10.19
CA ASP A 45 2.18 -9.82 11.03
C ASP A 45 0.90 -9.77 10.20
N ILE A 46 0.46 -10.93 9.73
CA ILE A 46 -0.70 -11.03 8.84
C ILE A 46 -2.00 -10.60 9.52
N HIS A 47 -2.15 -10.80 10.82
CA HIS A 47 -3.38 -10.44 11.53
C HIS A 47 -3.52 -8.93 11.60
N LEU A 48 -2.45 -8.24 12.01
CA LEU A 48 -2.42 -6.78 12.06
C LEU A 48 -2.57 -6.15 10.67
N ILE A 49 -1.90 -6.71 9.66
CA ILE A 49 -2.04 -6.23 8.27
C ILE A 49 -3.49 -6.38 7.79
N ARG A 50 -4.14 -7.53 8.05
CA ARG A 50 -5.53 -7.76 7.66
C ARG A 50 -6.50 -6.83 8.39
N GLU A 51 -6.29 -6.62 9.69
CA GLU A 51 -7.09 -5.69 10.47
C GLU A 51 -7.02 -4.27 9.89
N LYS A 52 -5.81 -3.78 9.60
CA LYS A 52 -5.62 -2.46 8.98
C LYS A 52 -6.27 -2.37 7.60
N ILE A 53 -6.18 -3.42 6.78
CA ILE A 53 -6.86 -3.45 5.48
C ILE A 53 -8.38 -3.38 5.67
N SER A 54 -8.94 -4.18 6.59
CA SER A 54 -10.38 -4.21 6.86
C SER A 54 -10.90 -2.86 7.35
N ASN A 55 -10.21 -2.22 8.29
CA ASN A 55 -10.59 -0.91 8.81
C ASN A 55 -10.61 0.17 7.72
N ASN A 56 -9.66 0.10 6.78
CA ASN A 56 -9.65 0.99 5.61
C ASN A 56 -10.82 0.70 4.66
N GLU A 57 -11.15 -0.57 4.44
CA GLU A 57 -12.28 -1.00 3.62
C GLU A 57 -13.61 -0.43 4.13
N ASP A 58 -13.88 -0.62 5.43
CA ASP A 58 -15.15 -0.21 6.04
C ASP A 58 -15.38 1.28 5.87
N LEU A 59 -14.33 2.08 5.98
CA LEU A 59 -14.39 3.51 5.72
C LEU A 59 -14.63 3.83 4.24
N MET A 60 -13.92 3.16 3.32
CA MET A 60 -14.06 3.40 1.88
C MET A 60 -15.42 2.97 1.33
N ARG A 61 -16.12 2.04 2.00
CA ARG A 61 -17.48 1.62 1.64
C ARG A 61 -18.57 2.63 2.00
N THR A 62 -18.23 3.71 2.71
CA THR A 62 -19.17 4.79 3.03
C THR A 62 -19.77 5.39 1.75
N LYS A 63 -21.10 5.41 1.65
CA LYS A 63 -21.81 5.89 0.46
C LYS A 63 -21.57 7.40 0.23
N ASN A 64 -21.64 7.82 -1.03
CA ASN A 64 -21.58 9.22 -1.48
C ASN A 64 -20.23 9.94 -1.26
N LYS A 65 -19.14 9.20 -1.02
CA LYS A 65 -17.79 9.77 -0.99
C LYS A 65 -16.89 9.02 -1.97
N GLN A 66 -16.12 9.78 -2.75
CA GLN A 66 -15.07 9.26 -3.61
C GLN A 66 -13.71 9.49 -2.94
N PHE A 67 -12.88 8.46 -2.91
CA PHE A 67 -11.59 8.45 -2.21
C PHE A 67 -10.43 8.41 -3.19
N ARG A 68 -9.45 9.27 -2.95
CA ARG A 68 -8.08 9.11 -3.46
C ARG A 68 -7.29 8.40 -2.38
N VAL A 69 -6.72 7.25 -2.66
CA VAL A 69 -6.17 6.37 -1.63
C VAL A 69 -4.66 6.24 -1.78
N LEU A 70 -3.93 6.46 -0.70
CA LEU A 70 -2.50 6.22 -0.61
C LEU A 70 -2.26 5.03 0.33
N TYR A 71 -1.75 3.92 -0.19
CA TYR A 71 -1.25 2.80 0.59
C TYR A 71 0.24 3.01 0.89
N HIS A 72 0.57 3.27 2.15
CA HIS A 72 1.95 3.27 2.60
C HIS A 72 2.28 1.88 3.16
N ILE A 73 3.18 1.15 2.49
CA ILE A 73 3.50 -0.26 2.80
C ILE A 73 5.00 -0.50 2.96
N ASP A 74 5.79 0.57 3.15
CA ASP A 74 7.23 0.42 3.36
C ASP A 74 7.50 -0.39 4.63
N GLY A 75 8.50 -1.27 4.63
CA GLY A 75 8.77 -2.16 5.77
C GLY A 75 7.72 -3.25 6.04
N THR A 76 6.70 -3.41 5.19
CA THR A 76 5.67 -4.46 5.30
C THR A 76 5.82 -5.54 4.24
N ALA A 77 5.76 -6.80 4.66
CA ALA A 77 5.92 -7.96 3.81
C ALA A 77 4.61 -8.28 3.08
N VAL A 78 4.45 -7.76 1.86
CA VAL A 78 3.30 -8.07 1.00
C VAL A 78 3.49 -9.43 0.32
N THR A 79 3.11 -10.50 1.02
CA THR A 79 3.03 -11.86 0.48
C THR A 79 1.90 -11.98 -0.55
N TYR A 80 1.82 -13.13 -1.24
CA TYR A 80 0.75 -13.39 -2.21
C TYR A 80 -0.65 -13.44 -1.56
N GLU A 81 -0.71 -13.83 -0.28
CA GLU A 81 -1.93 -13.85 0.51
C GLU A 81 -2.34 -12.42 0.91
N ILE A 82 -1.42 -11.63 1.45
CA ILE A 82 -1.67 -10.22 1.81
C ILE A 82 -2.08 -9.41 0.57
N ALA A 83 -1.40 -9.62 -0.56
CA ALA A 83 -1.79 -9.03 -1.82
C ALA A 83 -3.23 -9.39 -2.20
N GLY A 84 -3.65 -10.64 -2.00
CA GLY A 84 -5.03 -11.09 -2.20
C GLY A 84 -6.01 -10.28 -1.36
N TYR A 85 -5.80 -10.19 -0.05
CA TYR A 85 -6.64 -9.40 0.84
C TYR A 85 -6.72 -7.92 0.44
N MET A 86 -5.58 -7.31 0.09
CA MET A 86 -5.55 -5.93 -0.38
C MET A 86 -6.42 -5.76 -1.64
N THR A 87 -6.24 -6.62 -2.65
CA THR A 87 -6.97 -6.51 -3.91
C THR A 87 -8.45 -6.82 -3.78
N GLU A 88 -8.83 -7.77 -2.93
CA GLU A 88 -10.23 -8.08 -2.65
C GLU A 88 -10.93 -6.92 -1.94
N SER A 89 -10.26 -6.31 -0.96
CA SER A 89 -10.75 -5.12 -0.25
C SER A 89 -10.95 -3.94 -1.21
N LEU A 90 -9.99 -3.72 -2.11
CA LEU A 90 -10.09 -2.73 -3.18
C LEU A 90 -11.23 -3.02 -4.15
N SER A 91 -11.46 -4.28 -4.52
CA SER A 91 -12.57 -4.66 -5.41
C SER A 91 -13.92 -4.35 -4.74
N ARG A 92 -14.08 -4.68 -3.46
CA ARG A 92 -15.32 -4.41 -2.71
C ARG A 92 -15.60 -2.92 -2.50
N SER A 93 -14.57 -2.08 -2.58
CA SER A 93 -14.65 -0.63 -2.38
C SER A 93 -14.47 0.17 -3.68
N SER A 94 -14.33 -0.51 -4.82
CA SER A 94 -13.94 0.06 -6.12
C SER A 94 -14.79 1.25 -6.55
N GLN A 95 -16.11 1.15 -6.35
CA GLN A 95 -17.11 2.16 -6.74
C GLN A 95 -16.91 3.51 -6.04
N ASN A 96 -16.21 3.53 -4.91
CA ASN A 96 -15.93 4.72 -4.12
C ASN A 96 -14.45 5.14 -4.20
N ILE A 97 -13.63 4.48 -5.03
CA ILE A 97 -12.20 4.79 -5.15
C ILE A 97 -11.95 5.39 -6.52
N PHE A 98 -11.30 6.54 -6.55
CA PHE A 98 -10.99 7.27 -7.78
C PHE A 98 -9.58 6.96 -8.30
N LYS A 99 -8.57 6.98 -7.42
CA LYS A 99 -7.15 6.74 -7.72
C LYS A 99 -6.46 6.06 -6.56
N ILE A 100 -5.47 5.22 -6.86
CA ILE A 100 -4.69 4.50 -5.84
C ILE A 100 -3.20 4.72 -6.09
N ALA A 101 -2.52 5.28 -5.08
CA ALA A 101 -1.07 5.34 -5.02
C ALA A 101 -0.55 4.32 -4.01
N ILE A 102 0.48 3.57 -4.40
CA ILE A 102 1.13 2.59 -3.52
C ILE A 102 2.60 3.02 -3.31
N VAL A 103 2.95 3.33 -2.07
CA VAL A 103 4.27 3.81 -1.66
C VAL A 103 4.99 2.73 -0.85
N GLY A 104 6.29 2.52 -1.11
CA GLY A 104 7.11 1.56 -0.36
C GLY A 104 7.03 0.11 -0.86
N ALA A 105 6.34 -0.13 -1.97
CA ALA A 105 6.25 -1.47 -2.57
C ALA A 105 7.61 -1.90 -3.17
N ASN A 106 8.23 -2.94 -2.61
CA ASN A 106 9.37 -3.58 -3.27
C ASN A 106 8.95 -4.37 -4.53
N ARG A 107 9.92 -4.85 -5.33
CA ARG A 107 9.63 -5.58 -6.59
C ARG A 107 8.72 -6.80 -6.38
N THR A 108 8.93 -7.54 -5.29
CA THR A 108 8.11 -8.72 -4.95
C THR A 108 6.68 -8.31 -4.61
N ALA A 109 6.50 -7.29 -3.77
CA ALA A 109 5.20 -6.73 -3.42
C ALA A 109 4.43 -6.26 -4.66
N LYS A 110 5.08 -5.48 -5.54
CA LYS A 110 4.49 -5.03 -6.81
C LYS A 110 4.01 -6.21 -7.66
N ASN A 111 4.84 -7.24 -7.81
CA ASN A 111 4.49 -8.43 -8.58
C ASN A 111 3.31 -9.19 -7.97
N ASN A 112 3.29 -9.36 -6.64
CA ASN A 112 2.21 -10.05 -5.95
C ASN A 112 0.88 -9.31 -6.09
N ILE A 113 0.89 -7.98 -5.91
CA ILE A 113 -0.29 -7.13 -6.10
C ILE A 113 -0.78 -7.25 -7.54
N ARG A 114 0.10 -7.03 -8.54
CA ARG A 114 -0.27 -7.10 -9.96
C ARG A 114 -0.90 -8.42 -10.36
N LYS A 115 -0.39 -9.55 -9.86
CA LYS A 115 -0.95 -10.89 -10.13
C LYS A 115 -2.34 -11.09 -9.55
N ARG A 116 -2.72 -10.30 -8.54
CA ARG A 116 -4.00 -10.39 -7.85
C ARG A 116 -5.01 -9.32 -8.30
N LEU A 117 -4.58 -8.32 -9.07
CA LEU A 117 -5.49 -7.28 -9.55
C LEU A 117 -6.59 -7.90 -10.42
N THR A 118 -7.84 -7.66 -10.03
CA THR A 118 -9.01 -7.97 -10.86
C THR A 118 -9.13 -6.93 -11.98
N LYS A 119 -9.94 -7.21 -13.01
CA LYS A 119 -10.21 -6.25 -14.09
C LYS A 119 -10.82 -4.96 -13.54
N GLU A 120 -11.71 -5.07 -12.57
CA GLU A 120 -12.36 -3.96 -11.88
C GLU A 120 -11.34 -3.07 -11.15
N VAL A 121 -10.47 -3.67 -10.34
CA VAL A 121 -9.45 -2.90 -9.61
C VAL A 121 -8.41 -2.31 -10.57
N SER A 122 -8.11 -2.98 -11.66
CA SER A 122 -7.16 -2.50 -12.67
C SER A 122 -7.61 -1.21 -13.36
N SER A 123 -8.92 -0.91 -13.38
CA SER A 123 -9.44 0.37 -13.90
C SER A 123 -9.30 1.55 -12.93
N LEU A 124 -9.00 1.33 -11.65
CA LEU A 124 -9.00 2.38 -10.61
C LEU A 124 -7.78 3.32 -10.63
N GLY A 125 -7.01 3.35 -11.73
CA GLY A 125 -5.76 4.13 -11.83
C GLY A 125 -4.82 3.79 -10.68
N ILE A 126 -4.04 2.70 -10.80
CA ILE A 126 -3.07 2.30 -9.77
C ILE A 126 -1.67 2.69 -10.21
N ASN A 127 -0.97 3.45 -9.37
CA ASN A 127 0.43 3.79 -9.61
C ASN A 127 1.32 3.56 -8.38
N TYR A 128 2.61 3.34 -8.61
CA TYR A 128 3.57 3.00 -7.56
C TYR A 128 4.64 4.07 -7.44
N PHE A 129 4.92 4.50 -6.22
CA PHE A 129 5.86 5.58 -5.94
C PHE A 129 6.92 5.17 -4.92
N SER A 130 8.09 5.79 -5.00
CA SER A 130 9.14 5.71 -3.98
C SER A 130 9.01 6.81 -2.92
N SER A 131 8.28 7.89 -3.22
CA SER A 131 8.09 9.04 -2.32
C SER A 131 6.60 9.27 -2.05
N ILE A 132 6.28 9.56 -0.78
CA ILE A 132 4.94 9.99 -0.37
C ILE A 132 4.58 11.32 -1.04
N ASP A 133 5.52 12.25 -1.17
CA ASP A 133 5.25 13.57 -1.77
C ASP A 133 4.82 13.45 -3.23
N GLN A 134 5.54 12.65 -4.02
CA GLN A 134 5.18 12.39 -5.41
C GLN A 134 3.81 11.70 -5.54
N ALA A 135 3.51 10.77 -4.63
CA ALA A 135 2.22 10.09 -4.60
C ALA A 135 1.07 11.07 -4.29
N LYS A 136 1.26 11.99 -3.34
CA LYS A 136 0.27 13.01 -2.99
C LYS A 136 -0.03 13.92 -4.19
N ASP A 137 1.01 14.44 -4.83
CA ASP A 137 0.86 15.32 -6.00
C ASP A 137 0.10 14.63 -7.13
N TRP A 138 0.44 13.37 -7.42
CA TRP A 138 -0.25 12.61 -8.47
C TRP A 138 -1.71 12.30 -8.11
N LEU A 139 -2.00 11.93 -6.87
CA LEU A 139 -3.37 11.60 -6.43
C LEU A 139 -4.33 12.78 -6.61
N VAL A 140 -3.89 14.00 -6.29
CA VAL A 140 -4.72 15.21 -6.41
C VAL A 140 -4.72 15.79 -7.82
N SER A 141 -3.77 15.40 -8.66
CA SER A 141 -3.76 15.80 -10.07
C SER A 141 -4.95 15.22 -10.84
N GLU A 142 -5.36 15.90 -11.91
CA GLU A 142 -6.41 15.41 -12.81
C GLU A 142 -5.94 14.23 -13.68
N ARG A 143 -4.62 14.03 -13.85
CA ARG A 143 -4.04 13.03 -14.77
C ARG A 143 -4.09 11.60 -14.22
N PHE A 144 -4.57 10.66 -15.02
CA PHE A 144 -4.53 9.21 -14.71
C PHE A 144 -3.20 8.61 -15.13
#